data_AF-A0A6P0PVW2-F1
#
_entry.id   AF-A0A6P0PVW2-F1
#
_cell.length_a   1.000
_cell.length_b   1.000
_cell.length_c   1.000
_cell.angle_alpha   90.00
_cell.angle_beta   90.00
_cell.angle_gamma   90.00
#
_symmetry.space_group_name_H-M   'P 1'
#
loop_
_entity.id
_entity.type
_entity.pdbx_description
1 polymer ?
#
loop_
_entity_poly.entity_id
_entity_poly.type
_entity_poly.pdbx_seq_one_letter_code
_entity_poly.pdbx_strand_id
1 'polypeptide(L)'
;MAGGAVEVRFGSKIENTNDTKAKGASEDIEIKAKSLLLDARNPSNPESKRGRARIAAGTNSKPGGNAGSIDIRVGSLRMIGFKTDKGANSGDGISSNTSGNGNAGKITIMVEGDFIMTDRAQIGARSNSRSAKGDANDIIIEAGSLFLSKRSFITSQVRSNSKGNPGNITITAKDKIEITNSDIKTVVSDNAGNPESAKKNPGGVGNITITAHSLSLKDGKLEALNQGKIPASDITVNATDFVKISGLKRLSGIFTETKLGTQGVRDNKSQGGRIEITTGKLTVSNDSFVSTRGIGGVPGGDIIIEAKEVEVTQGGQILANALNTNALNTIPFEVVELVD
;
A
#
# COMPACT_ATOMS: atom_id res chain seq x y z
N MET A 1 14.28 18.45 -15.54
CA MET A 1 15.16 17.32 -15.97
C MET A 1 15.70 17.48 -17.39
N ALA A 2 16.94 17.07 -17.64
CA ALA A 2 17.48 16.82 -18.98
C ALA A 2 17.13 15.37 -19.39
N GLY A 3 16.29 15.17 -20.39
CA GLY A 3 15.92 13.82 -20.87
C GLY A 3 14.69 13.81 -21.78
N GLY A 4 14.64 12.85 -22.70
CA GLY A 4 13.48 12.61 -23.57
C GLY A 4 12.33 11.90 -22.86
N ALA A 5 11.44 11.27 -23.63
CA ALA A 5 10.38 10.42 -23.10
C ALA A 5 10.83 8.95 -23.03
N VAL A 6 10.41 8.24 -21.98
CA VAL A 6 10.52 6.77 -21.89
C VAL A 6 9.12 6.17 -21.98
N GLU A 7 8.95 5.17 -22.83
CA GLU A 7 7.67 4.49 -22.99
C GLU A 7 7.85 2.98 -22.89
N VAL A 8 7.17 2.35 -21.93
CA VAL A 8 7.07 0.90 -21.80
C VAL A 8 5.65 0.51 -22.21
N ARG A 9 5.52 0.03 -23.44
CA ARG A 9 4.23 -0.30 -24.05
C ARG A 9 3.94 -1.80 -23.96
N PHE A 10 2.78 -2.17 -24.47
CA PHE A 10 2.32 -3.55 -24.52
C PHE A 10 3.37 -4.52 -25.08
N GLY A 11 3.62 -5.59 -24.32
CA GLY A 11 4.62 -6.61 -24.61
C GLY A 11 6.03 -6.25 -24.13
N SER A 12 6.28 -5.02 -23.69
CA SER A 12 7.61 -4.54 -23.30
C SER A 12 7.86 -4.64 -21.79
N LYS A 13 9.15 -4.68 -21.44
CA LYS A 13 9.61 -4.74 -20.05
C LYS A 13 10.97 -4.06 -19.87
N ILE A 14 11.16 -3.43 -18.72
CA ILE A 14 12.47 -3.08 -18.15
C ILE A 14 12.61 -3.92 -16.90
N GLU A 15 13.66 -4.72 -16.76
CA GLU A 15 13.79 -5.56 -15.58
C GLU A 15 15.22 -5.86 -15.16
N ASN A 16 15.38 -6.01 -13.85
CA ASN A 16 16.58 -6.53 -13.23
C ASN A 16 16.19 -7.57 -12.18
N THR A 17 16.17 -8.84 -12.60
CA THR A 17 15.72 -9.94 -11.74
C THR A 17 16.76 -11.05 -11.66
N ASN A 18 17.07 -11.48 -10.44
CA ASN A 18 17.95 -12.62 -10.20
C ASN A 18 17.18 -13.95 -10.23
N ASP A 19 17.73 -14.90 -11.00
CA ASP A 19 17.24 -16.28 -11.04
C ASP A 19 17.64 -17.05 -9.76
N THR A 20 16.94 -18.16 -9.52
CA THR A 20 17.03 -19.09 -8.39
C THR A 20 18.43 -19.57 -8.01
N LYS A 21 19.39 -19.54 -8.95
CA LYS A 21 20.78 -19.97 -8.77
C LYS A 21 21.78 -18.82 -8.59
N ALA A 22 21.36 -17.57 -8.84
CA ALA A 22 22.24 -16.41 -8.69
C ALA A 22 22.57 -16.18 -7.21
N LYS A 23 23.83 -15.86 -6.91
CA LYS A 23 24.31 -15.59 -5.54
C LYS A 23 24.51 -14.09 -5.26
N GLY A 24 24.70 -13.28 -6.30
CA GLY A 24 24.90 -11.83 -6.18
C GLY A 24 23.58 -11.08 -5.96
N ALA A 25 23.66 -9.83 -5.51
CA ALA A 25 22.53 -8.91 -5.54
C ALA A 25 22.26 -8.44 -6.98
N SER A 26 21.03 -8.07 -7.30
CA SER A 26 20.73 -7.35 -8.55
C SER A 26 21.12 -5.88 -8.39
N GLU A 27 21.60 -5.26 -9.45
CA GLU A 27 21.81 -3.81 -9.50
C GLU A 27 20.48 -3.03 -9.59
N ASP A 28 20.55 -1.71 -9.44
CA ASP A 28 19.37 -0.85 -9.47
C ASP A 28 18.87 -0.60 -10.90
N ILE A 29 17.57 -0.35 -11.03
CA ILE A 29 16.97 0.24 -12.23
C ILE A 29 16.80 1.73 -11.99
N GLU A 30 17.53 2.56 -12.74
CA GLU A 30 17.36 4.02 -12.70
C GLU A 30 16.74 4.55 -14.00
N ILE A 31 15.64 5.32 -13.87
CA ILE A 31 14.99 6.01 -14.99
C ILE A 31 14.94 7.51 -14.69
N LYS A 32 15.66 8.30 -15.48
CA LYS A 32 15.63 9.77 -15.47
C LYS A 32 15.12 10.27 -16.83
N ALA A 33 13.95 10.89 -16.86
CA ALA A 33 13.30 11.29 -18.13
C ALA A 33 12.36 12.49 -17.97
N LYS A 34 12.01 13.18 -19.04
CA LYS A 34 10.97 14.23 -18.97
C LYS A 34 9.59 13.61 -18.69
N SER A 35 9.31 12.45 -19.25
CA SER A 35 8.05 11.74 -19.02
C SER A 35 8.26 10.23 -19.11
N LEU A 36 7.51 9.49 -18.30
CA LEU A 36 7.42 8.03 -18.39
C LEU A 36 5.97 7.60 -18.62
N LEU A 37 5.76 6.78 -19.64
CA LEU A 37 4.49 6.11 -19.91
C LEU A 37 4.66 4.59 -19.73
N LEU A 38 3.86 3.99 -18.88
CA LEU A 38 3.61 2.55 -18.86
C LEU A 38 2.20 2.30 -19.41
N ASP A 39 2.08 1.65 -20.56
CA ASP A 39 0.79 1.32 -21.17
C ASP A 39 0.71 -0.17 -21.46
N ALA A 40 0.01 -0.91 -20.59
CA ALA A 40 -0.16 -2.34 -20.71
C ALA A 40 -1.26 -2.73 -21.71
N ARG A 41 -1.99 -1.79 -22.32
CA ARG A 41 -3.11 -2.11 -23.22
C ARG A 41 -2.61 -2.57 -24.57
N ASN A 42 -3.19 -3.66 -25.07
CA ASN A 42 -2.91 -4.12 -26.43
C ASN A 42 -3.45 -3.10 -27.45
N PRO A 43 -2.60 -2.48 -28.29
CA PRO A 43 -3.05 -1.46 -29.25
C PRO A 43 -3.99 -2.03 -30.33
N SER A 44 -3.84 -3.31 -30.69
CA SER A 44 -4.70 -3.98 -31.68
C SER A 44 -6.02 -4.48 -31.08
N ASN A 45 -6.12 -4.58 -29.75
CA ASN A 45 -7.34 -4.96 -29.05
C ASN A 45 -7.36 -4.34 -27.64
N PRO A 46 -7.80 -3.08 -27.48
CA PRO A 46 -7.79 -2.40 -26.19
C PRO A 46 -8.63 -3.09 -25.09
N GLU A 47 -9.64 -3.88 -25.48
CA GLU A 47 -10.47 -4.68 -24.56
C GLU A 47 -9.83 -6.03 -24.19
N SER A 48 -8.64 -6.32 -24.73
CA SER A 48 -7.85 -7.51 -24.43
C SER A 48 -7.64 -7.63 -22.92
N LYS A 49 -7.98 -8.80 -22.39
CA LYS A 49 -7.73 -9.14 -20.99
C LYS A 49 -6.34 -9.67 -20.72
N ARG A 50 -5.45 -9.41 -21.67
CA ARG A 50 -4.03 -9.72 -21.64
C ARG A 50 -3.33 -8.40 -21.96
N GLY A 51 -2.81 -7.77 -20.91
CA GLY A 51 -1.86 -6.67 -21.01
C GLY A 51 -0.51 -7.14 -20.48
N ARG A 52 0.56 -6.50 -20.93
CA ARG A 52 1.93 -6.72 -20.45
C ARG A 52 2.74 -5.44 -20.57
N ALA A 53 3.04 -4.76 -19.48
CA ALA A 53 3.99 -3.65 -19.47
C ALA A 53 4.57 -3.53 -18.07
N ARG A 54 5.87 -3.75 -17.91
CA ARG A 54 6.48 -3.86 -16.58
C ARG A 54 7.81 -3.14 -16.43
N ILE A 55 8.00 -2.53 -15.26
CA ILE A 55 9.32 -2.20 -14.71
C ILE A 55 9.47 -3.08 -13.47
N ALA A 56 10.42 -4.01 -13.48
CA ALA A 56 10.49 -5.05 -12.45
C ALA A 56 11.89 -5.26 -11.91
N ALA A 57 12.05 -5.16 -10.60
CA ALA A 57 13.19 -5.70 -9.88
C ALA A 57 12.76 -6.95 -9.11
N GLY A 58 13.68 -7.86 -8.85
CA GLY A 58 13.33 -8.99 -7.99
C GLY A 58 14.38 -10.05 -7.80
N THR A 59 14.18 -10.89 -6.79
CA THR A 59 15.07 -12.00 -6.49
C THR A 59 14.30 -13.26 -6.21
N ASN A 60 14.64 -14.32 -6.94
CA ASN A 60 14.15 -15.67 -6.67
C ASN A 60 15.23 -16.53 -6.01
N SER A 61 16.37 -15.94 -5.63
CA SER A 61 17.54 -16.66 -5.17
C SER A 61 17.35 -17.25 -3.77
N LYS A 62 17.45 -18.57 -3.66
CA LYS A 62 17.63 -19.25 -2.37
C LYS A 62 19.00 -18.92 -1.72
N PRO A 63 20.08 -18.67 -2.48
CA PRO A 63 21.36 -18.27 -1.90
C PRO A 63 21.40 -16.90 -1.20
N GLY A 64 20.37 -16.04 -1.35
CA GLY A 64 20.21 -14.84 -0.52
C GLY A 64 20.61 -13.49 -1.16
N GLY A 65 20.76 -13.39 -2.48
CA GLY A 65 21.01 -12.11 -3.14
C GLY A 65 19.79 -11.18 -3.10
N ASN A 66 19.96 -9.95 -2.66
CA ASN A 66 18.90 -8.92 -2.64
C ASN A 66 18.54 -8.47 -4.06
N ALA A 67 17.30 -8.08 -4.28
CA ALA A 67 16.92 -7.36 -5.49
C ALA A 67 17.39 -5.90 -5.40
N GLY A 68 17.79 -5.35 -6.54
CA GLY A 68 18.13 -3.95 -6.67
C GLY A 68 16.89 -3.07 -6.62
N SER A 69 17.10 -1.80 -6.36
CA SER A 69 16.04 -0.81 -6.21
C SER A 69 15.51 -0.37 -7.58
N ILE A 70 14.33 0.24 -7.57
CA ILE A 70 13.75 0.91 -8.73
C ILE A 70 13.64 2.38 -8.39
N ASP A 71 14.45 3.21 -9.04
CA ASP A 71 14.48 4.65 -8.86
C ASP A 71 14.01 5.36 -10.13
N ILE A 72 12.84 6.00 -10.06
CA ILE A 72 12.23 6.72 -11.17
C ILE A 72 12.17 8.20 -10.82
N ARG A 73 12.76 9.05 -11.65
CA ARG A 73 12.74 10.52 -11.52
C ARG A 73 12.27 11.12 -12.84
N VAL A 74 11.02 11.58 -12.88
CA VAL A 74 10.36 12.03 -14.11
C VAL A 74 9.51 13.28 -13.94
N GLY A 75 9.18 13.95 -15.04
CA GLY A 75 8.40 15.20 -15.01
C GLY A 75 6.92 14.90 -14.88
N SER A 76 6.47 13.88 -15.61
CA SER A 76 5.16 13.27 -15.49
C SER A 76 5.25 11.75 -15.61
N LEU A 77 4.35 11.06 -14.92
CA LEU A 77 4.24 9.60 -14.98
C LEU A 77 2.80 9.22 -15.24
N ARG A 78 2.58 8.39 -16.26
CA ARG A 78 1.28 7.79 -16.52
C ARG A 78 1.39 6.28 -16.61
N MET A 79 0.60 5.58 -15.81
CA MET A 79 0.49 4.13 -15.79
C MET A 79 -0.93 3.72 -16.16
N ILE A 80 -1.05 2.87 -17.17
CA ILE A 80 -2.30 2.29 -17.62
C ILE A 80 -2.16 0.79 -17.55
N GLY A 81 -2.94 0.16 -16.67
CA GLY A 81 -3.02 -1.29 -16.60
C GLY A 81 -3.91 -1.86 -17.71
N PHE A 82 -4.51 -3.01 -17.42
CA PHE A 82 -5.52 -3.63 -18.27
C PHE A 82 -6.51 -4.41 -17.41
N LYS A 83 -7.69 -4.66 -17.97
CA LYS A 83 -8.74 -5.45 -17.32
C LYS A 83 -8.40 -6.94 -17.37
N THR A 84 -8.37 -7.63 -16.24
CA THR A 84 -8.27 -9.10 -16.19
C THR A 84 -9.56 -9.72 -15.61
N ASP A 85 -9.96 -10.89 -16.13
CA ASP A 85 -11.11 -11.67 -15.62
C ASP A 85 -10.81 -12.40 -14.32
N LYS A 86 -9.56 -12.84 -14.18
CA LYS A 86 -9.07 -13.34 -12.91
C LYS A 86 -8.78 -12.10 -12.10
N GLY A 87 -9.32 -11.95 -10.90
CA GLY A 87 -8.97 -10.89 -9.94
C GLY A 87 -7.50 -10.93 -9.48
N ALA A 88 -6.61 -11.51 -10.29
CA ALA A 88 -5.20 -11.64 -10.11
C ALA A 88 -4.49 -10.29 -10.30
N ASN A 89 -3.55 -10.02 -9.41
CA ASN A 89 -2.46 -9.10 -9.66
C ASN A 89 -1.77 -9.51 -10.96
N SER A 90 -1.93 -8.73 -12.02
CA SER A 90 -1.40 -9.05 -13.34
C SER A 90 0.13 -9.06 -13.40
N GLY A 91 0.82 -8.59 -12.35
CA GLY A 91 2.27 -8.44 -12.36
C GLY A 91 2.76 -7.33 -13.29
N ASP A 92 1.83 -6.56 -13.85
CA ASP A 92 2.07 -5.44 -14.76
C ASP A 92 1.99 -4.12 -14.01
N GLY A 93 2.88 -3.19 -14.38
CA GLY A 93 3.16 -1.98 -13.62
C GLY A 93 4.61 -1.93 -13.13
N ILE A 94 4.82 -1.37 -11.95
CA ILE A 94 6.15 -1.25 -11.32
C ILE A 94 6.19 -2.21 -10.14
N SER A 95 7.18 -3.10 -10.08
CA SER A 95 7.24 -4.03 -8.96
C SER A 95 8.63 -4.45 -8.55
N SER A 96 8.77 -4.70 -7.26
CA SER A 96 9.99 -5.21 -6.65
C SER A 96 9.63 -6.39 -5.76
N ASN A 97 9.95 -7.61 -6.18
CA ASN A 97 9.47 -8.82 -5.49
C ASN A 97 10.62 -9.76 -5.10
N THR A 98 10.51 -10.38 -3.93
CA THR A 98 11.35 -11.50 -3.51
C THR A 98 10.54 -12.78 -3.33
N SER A 99 11.11 -13.91 -3.74
CA SER A 99 10.60 -15.25 -3.44
C SER A 99 11.60 -16.09 -2.62
N GLY A 100 12.75 -15.49 -2.26
CA GLY A 100 13.92 -16.18 -1.71
C GLY A 100 14.33 -15.67 -0.33
N ASN A 101 15.62 -15.82 -0.03
CA ASN A 101 16.20 -15.36 1.24
C ASN A 101 16.62 -13.88 1.19
N GLY A 102 16.92 -13.33 0.01
CA GLY A 102 17.26 -11.91 -0.15
C GLY A 102 16.03 -11.02 -0.17
N ASN A 103 16.18 -9.77 0.21
CA ASN A 103 15.11 -8.78 0.27
C ASN A 103 14.67 -8.34 -1.14
N ALA A 104 13.41 -7.92 -1.30
CA ALA A 104 13.01 -7.15 -2.46
C ALA A 104 13.75 -5.80 -2.46
N GLY A 105 13.90 -5.13 -3.61
CA GLY A 105 14.47 -3.78 -3.67
C GLY A 105 13.45 -2.71 -3.27
N LYS A 106 13.94 -1.55 -2.85
CA LYS A 106 13.11 -0.37 -2.58
C LYS A 106 12.55 0.20 -3.89
N ILE A 107 11.33 0.74 -3.86
CA ILE A 107 10.76 1.46 -5.01
C ILE A 107 10.68 2.94 -4.65
N THR A 108 11.39 3.79 -5.39
CA THR A 108 11.34 5.25 -5.24
C THR A 108 10.84 5.87 -6.54
N ILE A 109 9.75 6.65 -6.47
CA ILE A 109 9.17 7.33 -7.63
C ILE A 109 9.03 8.81 -7.29
N MET A 110 9.77 9.66 -7.99
CA MET A 110 9.72 11.11 -7.88
C MET A 110 9.17 11.68 -9.19
N VAL A 111 8.04 12.37 -9.11
CA VAL A 111 7.34 12.99 -10.24
C VAL A 111 7.21 14.48 -9.99
N GLU A 112 7.77 15.33 -10.87
CA GLU A 112 7.72 16.78 -10.66
C GLU A 112 6.27 17.32 -10.70
N GLY A 113 5.45 16.79 -11.60
CA GLY A 113 4.03 17.12 -11.77
C GLY A 113 3.11 15.94 -11.48
N ASP A 114 2.19 15.67 -12.40
CA ASP A 114 1.14 14.66 -12.19
C ASP A 114 1.65 13.22 -12.34
N PHE A 115 1.30 12.40 -11.37
CA PHE A 115 1.38 10.95 -11.44
C PHE A 115 -0.04 10.36 -11.56
N ILE A 116 -0.35 9.76 -12.70
CA ILE A 116 -1.65 9.17 -13.01
C ILE A 116 -1.55 7.65 -13.10
N MET A 117 -2.30 6.94 -12.27
CA MET A 117 -2.51 5.49 -12.31
C MET A 117 -3.97 5.20 -12.67
N THR A 118 -4.19 4.43 -13.74
CA THR A 118 -5.55 4.07 -14.17
C THR A 118 -5.65 2.65 -14.72
N ASP A 119 -6.88 2.18 -14.84
CA ASP A 119 -7.25 0.90 -15.46
C ASP A 119 -6.47 -0.30 -14.89
N ARG A 120 -6.45 -0.45 -13.54
CA ARG A 120 -5.70 -1.49 -12.82
C ARG A 120 -4.17 -1.39 -12.91
N ALA A 121 -3.64 -0.19 -13.08
CA ALA A 121 -2.20 0.04 -12.88
C ALA A 121 -1.77 -0.39 -11.47
N GLN A 122 -0.59 -1.00 -11.34
CA GLN A 122 -0.09 -1.50 -10.06
C GLN A 122 1.33 -1.01 -9.74
N ILE A 123 1.54 -0.66 -8.48
CA ILE A 123 2.88 -0.62 -7.86
C ILE A 123 2.91 -1.66 -6.74
N GLY A 124 3.95 -2.50 -6.70
CA GLY A 124 4.00 -3.61 -5.76
C GLY A 124 5.39 -3.93 -5.22
N ALA A 125 5.56 -3.93 -3.90
CA ALA A 125 6.72 -4.49 -3.22
C ALA A 125 6.30 -5.75 -2.46
N ARG A 126 6.84 -6.94 -2.78
CA ARG A 126 6.29 -8.19 -2.23
C ARG A 126 7.31 -9.23 -1.81
N SER A 127 7.04 -9.88 -0.67
CA SER A 127 7.62 -11.18 -0.29
C SER A 127 6.63 -12.28 -0.67
N ASN A 128 6.82 -12.87 -1.86
CA ASN A 128 5.77 -13.55 -2.62
C ASN A 128 5.80 -15.09 -2.55
N SER A 129 6.63 -15.67 -1.68
CA SER A 129 6.71 -17.12 -1.45
C SER A 129 6.39 -17.47 0.00
N ARG A 130 5.74 -18.62 0.22
CA ARG A 130 5.47 -19.16 1.57
C ARG A 130 6.75 -19.47 2.36
N SER A 131 7.86 -19.66 1.67
CA SER A 131 9.17 -19.95 2.26
C SER A 131 10.16 -18.78 2.11
N ALA A 132 9.71 -17.64 1.60
CA ALA A 132 10.54 -16.45 1.54
C ALA A 132 10.95 -16.03 2.96
N LYS A 133 12.18 -15.55 3.08
CA LYS A 133 12.69 -14.93 4.31
C LYS A 133 13.03 -13.46 4.12
N GLY A 134 13.20 -13.03 2.87
CA GLY A 134 13.47 -11.65 2.55
C GLY A 134 12.25 -10.76 2.74
N ASP A 135 12.51 -9.56 3.22
CA ASP A 135 11.54 -8.51 3.44
C ASP A 135 11.07 -7.90 2.12
N ALA A 136 9.80 -7.48 2.07
CA ALA A 136 9.37 -6.48 1.10
C ALA A 136 9.94 -5.15 1.57
N ASN A 137 10.65 -4.43 0.71
CA ASN A 137 11.17 -3.10 1.04
C ASN A 137 10.11 -2.02 0.77
N ASP A 138 10.43 -0.79 1.16
CA ASP A 138 9.49 0.33 1.11
C ASP A 138 9.12 0.77 -0.31
N ILE A 139 7.93 1.37 -0.41
CA ILE A 139 7.48 2.13 -1.58
C ILE A 139 7.41 3.60 -1.17
N ILE A 140 8.20 4.44 -1.83
CA ILE A 140 8.20 5.89 -1.65
C ILE A 140 7.78 6.57 -2.94
N ILE A 141 6.76 7.42 -2.84
CA ILE A 141 6.23 8.20 -3.96
C ILE A 141 6.20 9.67 -3.57
N GLU A 142 6.83 10.51 -4.38
CA GLU A 142 6.74 11.95 -4.32
C GLU A 142 6.17 12.46 -5.65
N ALA A 143 5.13 13.28 -5.60
CA ALA A 143 4.48 13.82 -6.80
C ALA A 143 4.06 15.28 -6.63
N GLY A 144 3.82 16.00 -7.73
CA GLY A 144 3.02 17.22 -7.69
C GLY A 144 1.59 16.91 -7.24
N SER A 145 0.93 16.03 -7.99
CA SER A 145 -0.36 15.43 -7.64
C SER A 145 -0.38 13.95 -7.98
N LEU A 146 -1.13 13.15 -7.22
CA LEU A 146 -1.30 11.71 -7.45
C LEU A 146 -2.77 11.36 -7.68
N PHE A 147 -3.04 10.67 -8.79
CA PHE A 147 -4.38 10.23 -9.17
C PHE A 147 -4.42 8.72 -9.34
N LEU A 148 -5.20 8.02 -8.51
CA LEU A 148 -5.48 6.60 -8.65
C LEU A 148 -6.93 6.40 -9.08
N SER A 149 -7.14 5.74 -10.22
CA SER A 149 -8.48 5.51 -10.74
C SER A 149 -8.68 4.09 -11.26
N LYS A 150 -9.96 3.69 -11.37
CA LYS A 150 -10.40 2.46 -12.05
C LYS A 150 -9.66 1.19 -11.59
N ARG A 151 -9.69 0.94 -10.29
CA ARG A 151 -9.15 -0.24 -9.60
C ARG A 151 -7.64 -0.33 -9.70
N SER A 152 -6.94 0.79 -9.57
CA SER A 152 -5.47 0.80 -9.47
C SER A 152 -5.03 0.49 -8.05
N PHE A 153 -3.79 0.00 -7.89
CA PHE A 153 -3.29 -0.49 -6.60
C PHE A 153 -1.85 -0.05 -6.33
N ILE A 154 -1.58 0.40 -5.11
CA ILE A 154 -0.23 0.46 -4.54
C ILE A 154 -0.20 -0.52 -3.38
N THR A 155 0.76 -1.45 -3.36
CA THR A 155 0.72 -2.56 -2.41
C THR A 155 2.10 -2.97 -1.91
N SER A 156 2.25 -3.04 -0.60
CA SER A 156 3.33 -3.76 0.06
C SER A 156 2.75 -5.02 0.70
N GLN A 157 3.26 -6.20 0.36
CA GLN A 157 2.63 -7.45 0.79
C GLN A 157 3.62 -8.55 1.15
N VAL A 158 3.27 -9.28 2.21
CA VAL A 158 3.89 -10.54 2.59
C VAL A 158 2.88 -11.67 2.49
N ARG A 159 3.27 -12.74 1.81
CA ARG A 159 2.45 -13.95 1.63
C ARG A 159 2.43 -14.83 2.87
N SER A 160 1.37 -15.61 3.04
CA SER A 160 1.18 -16.48 4.22
C SER A 160 2.38 -17.38 4.47
N ASN A 161 2.76 -17.53 5.74
CA ASN A 161 3.93 -18.28 6.23
C ASN A 161 5.31 -17.73 5.84
N SER A 162 5.40 -16.68 5.02
CA SER A 162 6.69 -16.02 4.75
C SER A 162 7.28 -15.46 6.04
N LYS A 163 8.60 -15.53 6.17
CA LYS A 163 9.36 -14.95 7.29
C LYS A 163 9.89 -13.54 6.96
N GLY A 164 9.53 -12.97 5.82
CA GLY A 164 9.79 -11.57 5.53
C GLY A 164 8.74 -10.65 6.13
N ASN A 165 9.08 -9.37 6.29
CA ASN A 165 8.18 -8.29 6.71
C ASN A 165 7.71 -7.44 5.52
N PRO A 166 6.55 -6.77 5.62
CA PRO A 166 6.14 -5.79 4.63
C PRO A 166 7.00 -4.53 4.77
N GLY A 167 7.24 -3.84 3.65
CA GLY A 167 7.75 -2.48 3.66
C GLY A 167 6.64 -1.47 3.93
N ASN A 168 7.01 -0.28 4.34
CA ASN A 168 6.10 0.85 4.51
C ASN A 168 5.75 1.45 3.14
N ILE A 169 4.59 2.11 3.07
CA ILE A 169 4.19 2.92 1.90
C ILE A 169 4.15 4.37 2.35
N THR A 170 5.00 5.20 1.75
CA THR A 170 5.04 6.65 2.01
C THR A 170 4.72 7.39 0.72
N ILE A 171 3.69 8.24 0.77
CA ILE A 171 3.28 9.05 -0.37
C ILE A 171 3.19 10.51 0.05
N THR A 172 3.93 11.35 -0.66
CA THR A 172 3.87 12.80 -0.53
C THR A 172 3.42 13.41 -1.85
N ALA A 173 2.34 14.18 -1.85
CA ALA A 173 1.94 15.03 -2.97
C ALA A 173 2.06 16.49 -2.55
N LYS A 174 2.53 17.36 -3.45
CA LYS A 174 2.63 18.80 -3.18
C LYS A 174 1.28 19.50 -3.17
N ASP A 175 0.32 18.99 -3.94
CA ASP A 175 -1.04 19.53 -4.04
C ASP A 175 -2.04 18.51 -3.51
N LYS A 176 -2.40 17.50 -4.31
CA LYS A 176 -3.49 16.59 -3.92
C LYS A 176 -3.25 15.13 -4.25
N ILE A 177 -3.96 14.29 -3.50
CA ILE A 177 -4.08 12.86 -3.73
C ILE A 177 -5.56 12.54 -3.92
N GLU A 178 -5.92 12.02 -5.09
CA GLU A 178 -7.28 11.59 -5.41
C GLU A 178 -7.31 10.08 -5.71
N ILE A 179 -8.06 9.35 -4.89
CA ILE A 179 -8.21 7.89 -5.01
C ILE A 179 -9.67 7.60 -5.32
N THR A 180 -9.95 7.30 -6.59
CA THR A 180 -11.28 6.94 -7.08
C THR A 180 -11.34 5.46 -7.44
N ASN A 181 -12.19 4.68 -6.75
CA ASN A 181 -12.36 3.24 -7.01
C ASN A 181 -11.02 2.48 -7.03
N SER A 182 -10.09 2.81 -6.13
CA SER A 182 -8.71 2.29 -6.10
C SER A 182 -8.24 2.15 -4.66
N ASP A 183 -7.18 1.36 -4.43
CA ASP A 183 -6.74 1.05 -3.06
C ASP A 183 -5.22 1.22 -2.91
N ILE A 184 -4.80 1.75 -1.76
CA ILE A 184 -3.43 1.68 -1.26
C ILE A 184 -3.45 0.77 -0.04
N LYS A 185 -2.62 -0.27 -0.04
CA LYS A 185 -2.67 -1.26 1.02
C LYS A 185 -1.33 -1.86 1.43
N THR A 186 -1.19 -2.13 2.71
CA THR A 186 -0.17 -3.01 3.26
C THR A 186 -0.86 -4.29 3.74
N VAL A 187 -0.29 -5.45 3.43
CA VAL A 187 -0.91 -6.74 3.76
C VAL A 187 0.12 -7.71 4.31
N VAL A 188 -0.06 -8.10 5.57
CA VAL A 188 0.61 -9.23 6.19
C VAL A 188 -0.38 -10.38 6.24
N SER A 189 -0.14 -11.41 5.44
CA SER A 189 -1.05 -12.55 5.36
C SER A 189 -0.85 -13.52 6.53
N ASP A 190 -1.78 -14.46 6.68
CA ASP A 190 -1.78 -15.46 7.75
C ASP A 190 -0.40 -16.08 8.05
N ASN A 191 -0.02 -16.11 9.33
CA ASN A 191 1.22 -16.70 9.84
C ASN A 191 2.53 -16.12 9.29
N ALA A 192 2.48 -15.00 8.56
CA ALA A 192 3.64 -14.38 7.96
C ALA A 192 4.29 -13.32 8.87
N GLY A 193 5.49 -12.86 8.54
CA GLY A 193 6.21 -11.84 9.29
C GLY A 193 7.24 -12.40 10.26
N ASN A 194 8.27 -11.61 10.52
CA ASN A 194 9.36 -11.86 11.44
C ASN A 194 9.40 -10.77 12.53
N PRO A 195 8.91 -11.07 13.75
CA PRO A 195 8.88 -10.11 14.83
C PRO A 195 10.26 -9.64 15.30
N GLU A 196 11.32 -10.43 15.13
CA GLU A 196 12.68 -10.00 15.48
C GLU A 196 13.20 -8.92 14.52
N SER A 197 12.93 -9.07 13.22
CA SER A 197 13.24 -8.04 12.23
C SER A 197 12.36 -6.80 12.44
N ALA A 198 11.07 -6.98 12.73
CA ALA A 198 10.14 -5.88 12.98
C ALA A 198 10.56 -5.02 14.19
N LYS A 199 11.03 -5.64 15.28
CA LYS A 199 11.53 -4.93 16.48
C LYS A 199 12.77 -4.06 16.19
N LYS A 200 13.53 -4.37 15.15
CA LYS A 200 14.71 -3.59 14.74
C LYS A 200 14.35 -2.38 13.88
N ASN A 201 13.09 -2.27 13.44
CA ASN A 201 12.62 -1.13 12.66
C ASN A 201 11.89 -0.14 13.59
N PRO A 202 12.54 0.95 14.02
CA PRO A 202 11.93 1.93 14.92
C PRO A 202 10.72 2.65 14.30
N GLY A 203 10.60 2.68 12.96
CA GLY A 203 9.46 3.27 12.25
C GLY A 203 8.27 2.32 12.04
N GLY A 204 8.33 1.11 12.62
CA GLY A 204 7.33 0.07 12.38
C GLY A 204 7.42 -0.54 10.98
N VAL A 205 6.55 -1.51 10.71
CA VAL A 205 6.51 -2.25 9.44
C VAL A 205 5.09 -2.35 8.92
N GLY A 206 4.95 -2.19 7.60
CA GLY A 206 3.64 -2.21 6.93
C GLY A 206 2.79 -0.98 7.23
N ASN A 207 3.39 0.13 7.64
CA ASN A 207 2.68 1.38 7.87
C ASN A 207 2.37 2.09 6.54
N ILE A 208 1.31 2.90 6.54
CA ILE A 208 0.97 3.80 5.42
C ILE A 208 1.05 5.24 5.91
N THR A 209 1.83 6.06 5.24
CA THR A 209 1.94 7.50 5.53
C THR A 209 1.57 8.30 4.29
N ILE A 210 0.59 9.20 4.44
CA ILE A 210 0.11 10.08 3.37
C ILE A 210 0.33 11.54 3.78
N THR A 211 0.90 12.34 2.89
CA THR A 211 1.07 13.79 3.08
C THR A 211 0.66 14.54 1.82
N ALA A 212 -0.25 15.52 1.94
CA ALA A 212 -0.72 16.36 0.83
C ALA A 212 -1.30 17.70 1.33
N HIS A 213 -1.75 18.60 0.45
CA HIS A 213 -2.70 19.63 0.86
C HIS A 213 -4.10 19.04 1.00
N SER A 214 -4.52 18.20 0.05
CA SER A 214 -5.82 17.54 0.11
C SER A 214 -5.77 16.05 -0.22
N LEU A 215 -6.54 15.26 0.51
CA LEU A 215 -6.78 13.86 0.25
C LEU A 215 -8.27 13.61 -0.01
N SER A 216 -8.59 12.99 -1.15
CA SER A 216 -9.95 12.52 -1.44
C SER A 216 -9.97 11.02 -1.72
N LEU A 217 -10.79 10.30 -0.95
CA LEU A 217 -11.13 8.91 -1.16
C LEU A 217 -12.59 8.82 -1.61
N LYS A 218 -12.80 8.49 -2.89
CA LYS A 218 -14.12 8.23 -3.45
C LYS A 218 -14.17 6.78 -3.89
N ASP A 219 -14.98 5.95 -3.24
CA ASP A 219 -15.01 4.51 -3.53
C ASP A 219 -13.60 3.86 -3.36
N GLY A 220 -12.73 4.45 -2.56
CA GLY A 220 -11.30 4.12 -2.47
C GLY A 220 -10.86 3.82 -1.04
N LYS A 221 -9.73 3.12 -0.89
CA LYS A 221 -9.27 2.64 0.42
C LYS A 221 -7.82 2.96 0.71
N LEU A 222 -7.55 3.35 1.96
CA LEU A 222 -6.26 3.16 2.62
C LEU A 222 -6.43 2.02 3.63
N GLU A 223 -5.63 0.98 3.50
CA GLU A 223 -5.89 -0.29 4.19
C GLU A 223 -4.57 -0.91 4.71
N ALA A 224 -4.43 -0.99 6.03
CA ALA A 224 -3.29 -1.66 6.67
C ALA A 224 -3.76 -2.93 7.37
N LEU A 225 -3.50 -4.09 6.76
CA LEU A 225 -3.96 -5.39 7.24
C LEU A 225 -2.80 -6.19 7.84
N ASN A 226 -2.98 -6.62 9.08
CA ASN A 226 -2.06 -7.52 9.73
C ASN A 226 -2.77 -8.77 10.26
N GLN A 227 -2.57 -9.86 9.54
CA GLN A 227 -2.93 -11.22 9.93
C GLN A 227 -1.66 -12.04 10.19
N GLY A 228 -0.57 -11.42 10.62
CA GLY A 228 0.76 -12.01 10.76
C GLY A 228 1.34 -11.91 12.17
N LYS A 229 2.62 -12.26 12.28
CA LYS A 229 3.44 -12.43 13.49
C LYS A 229 4.16 -11.17 13.93
N ILE A 230 3.75 -10.01 13.44
CA ILE A 230 4.42 -8.73 13.69
C ILE A 230 3.45 -7.75 14.32
N PRO A 231 3.93 -6.66 14.96
CA PRO A 231 3.08 -5.61 15.52
C PRO A 231 2.08 -5.06 14.51
N ALA A 232 0.97 -4.50 15.01
CA ALA A 232 -0.05 -3.91 14.14
C ALA A 232 0.53 -2.80 13.25
N SER A 233 -0.10 -2.63 12.10
CA SER A 233 0.30 -1.63 11.12
C SER A 233 -0.61 -0.41 11.25
N ASP A 234 0.01 0.77 11.18
CA ASP A 234 -0.64 2.05 11.41
C ASP A 234 -0.85 2.83 10.09
N ILE A 235 -1.80 3.77 10.12
CA ILE A 235 -2.02 4.72 9.03
C ILE A 235 -1.96 6.14 9.57
N THR A 236 -1.07 6.96 8.99
CA THR A 236 -0.98 8.40 9.28
C THR A 236 -1.34 9.20 8.04
N VAL A 237 -2.23 10.18 8.19
CA VAL A 237 -2.66 11.08 7.12
C VAL A 237 -2.51 12.53 7.57
N ASN A 238 -1.65 13.27 6.86
CA ASN A 238 -1.44 14.69 7.06
C ASN A 238 -1.90 15.45 5.81
N ALA A 239 -3.03 16.16 5.89
CA ALA A 239 -3.56 16.93 4.77
C ALA A 239 -3.94 18.34 5.21
N THR A 240 -3.21 19.37 4.79
CA THR A 240 -3.39 20.74 5.34
C THR A 240 -4.80 21.30 5.20
N ASP A 241 -5.47 21.02 4.08
CA ASP A 241 -6.75 21.61 3.74
C ASP A 241 -7.91 20.70 4.14
N PHE A 242 -7.98 19.49 3.56
CA PHE A 242 -9.04 18.55 3.88
C PHE A 242 -8.68 17.09 3.63
N VAL A 243 -9.36 16.22 4.38
CA VAL A 243 -9.52 14.79 4.09
C VAL A 243 -11.01 14.52 3.83
N LYS A 244 -11.34 14.03 2.63
CA LYS A 244 -12.72 13.70 2.26
C LYS A 244 -12.87 12.24 1.88
N ILE A 245 -13.77 11.53 2.56
CA ILE A 245 -14.05 10.11 2.37
C ILE A 245 -15.53 9.93 2.00
N SER A 246 -15.80 9.21 0.92
CA SER A 246 -17.17 8.94 0.45
C SER A 246 -17.28 7.61 -0.30
N GLY A 247 -18.23 6.75 0.12
CA GLY A 247 -18.57 5.50 -0.55
C GLY A 247 -19.91 5.60 -1.28
N LEU A 248 -19.93 5.56 -2.60
CA LEU A 248 -21.20 5.57 -3.36
C LEU A 248 -21.47 4.22 -4.02
N LYS A 249 -20.43 3.58 -4.57
CA LYS A 249 -20.50 2.34 -5.34
C LYS A 249 -19.79 1.18 -4.66
N ARG A 250 -18.85 1.46 -3.77
CA ARG A 250 -18.15 0.47 -2.94
C ARG A 250 -17.71 1.09 -1.63
N LEU A 251 -17.38 0.22 -0.68
CA LEU A 251 -16.75 0.59 0.58
C LEU A 251 -15.53 1.50 0.33
N SER A 252 -15.60 2.70 0.89
CA SER A 252 -14.53 3.70 0.89
C SER A 252 -14.11 3.95 2.34
N GLY A 253 -12.81 4.11 2.60
CA GLY A 253 -12.38 4.31 3.97
C GLY A 253 -10.89 4.27 4.22
N ILE A 254 -10.54 4.61 5.46
CA ILE A 254 -9.20 4.45 6.03
C ILE A 254 -9.34 3.45 7.16
N PHE A 255 -8.63 2.33 7.11
CA PHE A 255 -8.77 1.35 8.17
C PHE A 255 -7.55 0.48 8.41
N THR A 256 -7.36 0.13 9.68
CA THR A 256 -6.42 -0.90 10.13
C THR A 256 -7.22 -2.14 10.55
N GLU A 257 -6.67 -3.33 10.30
CA GLU A 257 -7.22 -4.57 10.83
C GLU A 257 -6.12 -5.48 11.34
N THR A 258 -6.21 -5.86 12.62
CA THR A 258 -5.31 -6.81 13.26
C THR A 258 -6.12 -8.03 13.70
N LYS A 259 -5.77 -9.22 13.21
CA LYS A 259 -6.48 -10.47 13.55
C LYS A 259 -5.67 -11.38 14.49
N LEU A 260 -6.32 -11.90 15.54
CA LEU A 260 -5.75 -12.90 16.45
C LEU A 260 -5.70 -14.27 15.77
N GLY A 261 -4.58 -14.92 15.98
CA GLY A 261 -4.16 -16.15 15.31
C GLY A 261 -2.66 -16.13 15.05
N THR A 262 -2.04 -14.94 15.10
CA THR A 262 -0.79 -14.72 14.39
C THR A 262 0.28 -13.99 15.18
N GLN A 263 0.05 -13.23 16.26
CA GLN A 263 1.14 -12.45 16.86
C GLN A 263 2.25 -13.26 17.56
N GLY A 264 2.03 -14.50 18.03
CA GLY A 264 3.04 -15.24 18.81
C GLY A 264 3.45 -14.58 20.14
N VAL A 265 3.04 -13.32 20.36
CA VAL A 265 3.01 -12.61 21.62
C VAL A 265 1.91 -13.26 22.44
N ARG A 266 2.28 -14.29 23.20
CA ARG A 266 1.41 -14.98 24.17
C ARG A 266 0.99 -14.08 25.33
N ASP A 267 1.54 -12.88 25.39
CA ASP A 267 1.14 -11.85 26.35
C ASP A 267 0.04 -11.03 25.70
N ASN A 268 -1.05 -10.74 26.43
CA ASN A 268 -2.21 -9.94 26.05
C ASN A 268 -1.89 -8.47 25.66
N LYS A 269 -0.90 -8.24 24.80
CA LYS A 269 -0.34 -6.94 24.39
C LYS A 269 -0.49 -6.68 22.90
N SER A 270 -1.14 -7.57 22.14
CA SER A 270 -1.45 -7.26 20.74
C SER A 270 -2.50 -6.15 20.72
N GLN A 271 -2.16 -4.99 20.15
CA GLN A 271 -3.07 -3.86 19.98
C GLN A 271 -3.57 -3.81 18.53
N GLY A 272 -4.77 -3.24 18.32
CA GLY A 272 -5.18 -2.84 16.98
C GLY A 272 -4.27 -1.74 16.45
N GLY A 273 -4.13 -1.65 15.12
CA GLY A 273 -3.32 -0.58 14.53
C GLY A 273 -3.96 0.79 14.76
N ARG A 274 -3.15 1.84 14.79
CA ARG A 274 -3.56 3.23 14.97
C ARG A 274 -3.88 3.91 13.65
N ILE A 275 -4.86 4.81 13.67
CA ILE A 275 -5.11 5.78 12.60
C ILE A 275 -4.95 7.18 13.17
N GLU A 276 -4.12 7.99 12.53
CA GLU A 276 -3.91 9.39 12.88
C GLU A 276 -4.24 10.26 11.66
N ILE A 277 -5.11 11.25 11.83
CA ILE A 277 -5.52 12.17 10.78
C ILE A 277 -5.37 13.61 11.28
N THR A 278 -4.42 14.36 10.70
CA THR A 278 -4.26 15.79 10.93
C THR A 278 -4.70 16.56 9.69
N THR A 279 -5.73 17.39 9.80
CA THR A 279 -6.27 18.12 8.65
C THR A 279 -7.03 19.41 8.96
N GLY A 280 -7.20 20.31 7.99
CA GLY A 280 -8.10 21.45 8.15
C GLY A 280 -9.55 21.01 8.35
N LYS A 281 -10.06 20.12 7.50
CA LYS A 281 -11.42 19.58 7.57
C LYS A 281 -11.47 18.08 7.25
N LEU A 282 -12.06 17.28 8.13
CA LEU A 282 -12.37 15.87 7.87
C LEU A 282 -13.85 15.70 7.53
N THR A 283 -14.15 15.15 6.35
CA THR A 283 -15.52 14.75 5.98
C THR A 283 -15.58 13.24 5.75
N VAL A 284 -16.45 12.54 6.50
CA VAL A 284 -16.77 11.11 6.34
C VAL A 284 -18.24 10.98 5.97
N SER A 285 -18.53 10.55 4.74
CA SER A 285 -19.90 10.55 4.20
C SER A 285 -20.25 9.28 3.43
N ASN A 286 -21.53 9.06 3.14
CA ASN A 286 -22.02 7.99 2.25
C ASN A 286 -21.44 6.61 2.63
N ASP A 287 -21.86 6.09 3.78
CA ASP A 287 -21.46 4.75 4.29
C ASP A 287 -19.94 4.45 4.29
N SER A 288 -19.12 5.51 4.29
CA SER A 288 -17.67 5.39 4.38
C SER A 288 -17.20 5.33 5.82
N PHE A 289 -15.98 4.85 6.04
CA PHE A 289 -15.50 4.60 7.39
C PHE A 289 -14.04 4.98 7.61
N VAL A 290 -13.78 5.51 8.81
CA VAL A 290 -12.46 5.49 9.45
C VAL A 290 -12.53 4.44 10.55
N SER A 291 -11.72 3.37 10.49
CA SER A 291 -11.90 2.29 11.46
C SER A 291 -10.62 1.55 11.82
N THR A 292 -10.41 1.32 13.11
CA THR A 292 -9.42 0.38 13.61
C THR A 292 -10.14 -0.87 14.10
N ARG A 293 -9.67 -2.05 13.66
CA ARG A 293 -10.35 -3.31 13.97
C ARG A 293 -9.39 -4.32 14.57
N GLY A 294 -9.70 -4.78 15.77
CA GLY A 294 -9.15 -6.01 16.33
C GLY A 294 -10.10 -7.17 16.07
N ILE A 295 -9.60 -8.33 15.60
CA ILE A 295 -10.40 -9.54 15.40
C ILE A 295 -9.86 -10.67 16.28
N GLY A 296 -10.73 -11.54 16.81
CA GLY A 296 -10.35 -12.77 17.49
C GLY A 296 -9.81 -12.57 18.90
N GLY A 297 -10.13 -11.45 19.56
CA GLY A 297 -9.66 -11.12 20.90
C GLY A 297 -8.52 -10.09 20.94
N VAL A 298 -8.13 -9.52 19.79
CA VAL A 298 -7.34 -8.27 19.76
C VAL A 298 -8.29 -7.10 20.10
N PRO A 299 -7.91 -6.18 21.01
CA PRO A 299 -8.62 -4.91 21.19
C PRO A 299 -8.71 -4.11 19.87
N GLY A 300 -9.66 -3.17 19.80
CA GLY A 300 -9.61 -2.12 18.78
C GLY A 300 -8.29 -1.33 18.87
N GLY A 301 -7.93 -0.63 17.80
CA GLY A 301 -6.79 0.30 17.83
C GLY A 301 -7.24 1.73 18.08
N ASP A 302 -6.31 2.68 18.10
CA ASP A 302 -6.62 4.09 18.36
C ASP A 302 -7.01 4.84 17.07
N ILE A 303 -7.96 5.76 17.17
CA ILE A 303 -8.23 6.76 16.12
C ILE A 303 -8.02 8.15 16.72
N ILE A 304 -7.04 8.88 16.20
CA ILE A 304 -6.70 10.24 16.61
C ILE A 304 -7.00 11.17 15.44
N ILE A 305 -7.83 12.18 15.68
CA ILE A 305 -8.21 13.17 14.66
C ILE A 305 -7.94 14.57 15.20
N GLU A 306 -7.01 15.25 14.54
CA GLU A 306 -6.69 16.65 14.77
C GLU A 306 -7.22 17.47 13.59
N ALA A 307 -8.41 18.06 13.74
CA ALA A 307 -9.01 18.85 12.67
C ALA A 307 -9.80 20.05 13.17
N LYS A 308 -9.80 21.15 12.40
CA LYS A 308 -10.59 22.34 12.72
C LYS A 308 -12.09 22.09 12.56
N GLU A 309 -12.45 21.16 11.68
CA GLU A 309 -13.83 20.79 11.43
C GLU A 309 -13.92 19.28 11.11
N VAL A 310 -14.87 18.59 11.74
CA VAL A 310 -15.19 17.19 11.47
C VAL A 310 -16.68 17.05 11.11
N GLU A 311 -16.96 16.53 9.92
CA GLU A 311 -18.31 16.25 9.43
C GLU A 311 -18.49 14.75 9.19
N VAL A 312 -19.41 14.13 9.92
CA VAL A 312 -19.82 12.73 9.69
C VAL A 312 -21.29 12.70 9.28
N THR A 313 -21.58 12.35 8.03
CA THR A 313 -22.93 12.46 7.46
C THR A 313 -23.30 11.26 6.61
N GLN A 314 -24.59 11.11 6.23
CA GLN A 314 -25.03 10.13 5.23
C GLN A 314 -24.52 8.69 5.50
N GLY A 315 -24.58 8.24 6.75
CA GLY A 315 -24.14 6.90 7.15
C GLY A 315 -22.63 6.72 7.31
N GLY A 316 -21.82 7.78 7.20
CA GLY A 316 -20.40 7.75 7.52
C GLY A 316 -20.13 7.32 8.97
N GLN A 317 -19.01 6.63 9.21
CA GLN A 317 -18.68 6.04 10.52
C GLN A 317 -17.21 6.26 10.91
N ILE A 318 -16.95 6.48 12.20
CA ILE A 318 -15.61 6.49 12.79
C ILE A 318 -15.63 5.50 13.95
N LEU A 319 -14.87 4.40 13.86
CA LEU A 319 -15.08 3.22 14.72
C LEU A 319 -13.77 2.53 15.13
N ALA A 320 -13.51 2.47 16.44
CA ALA A 320 -12.46 1.65 17.03
C ALA A 320 -13.06 0.40 17.68
N ASN A 321 -13.04 -0.75 16.97
CA ASN A 321 -13.81 -1.93 17.35
C ASN A 321 -12.94 -3.16 17.63
N ALA A 322 -13.25 -3.88 18.70
CA ALA A 322 -12.81 -5.25 18.93
C ALA A 322 -13.94 -6.23 18.56
N LEU A 323 -13.65 -7.20 17.67
CA LEU A 323 -14.58 -8.24 17.24
C LEU A 323 -14.11 -9.59 17.77
N ASN A 324 -14.84 -10.15 18.74
CA ASN A 324 -14.61 -11.52 19.17
C ASN A 324 -15.35 -12.50 18.25
N THR A 325 -14.65 -13.52 17.75
CA THR A 325 -15.28 -14.55 16.91
C THR A 325 -16.01 -15.62 17.73
N ASN A 326 -15.83 -15.64 19.06
CA ASN A 326 -16.52 -16.56 19.98
C ASN A 326 -17.15 -15.80 21.17
N ALA A 327 -18.48 -15.70 21.16
CA ALA A 327 -19.39 -15.31 22.26
C ALA A 327 -19.51 -13.81 22.68
N LEU A 328 -20.70 -13.26 22.41
CA LEU A 328 -21.67 -12.53 23.28
C LEU A 328 -21.25 -11.53 24.38
N ASN A 329 -19.97 -11.20 24.57
CA ASN A 329 -19.57 -10.19 25.53
C ASN A 329 -18.99 -8.97 24.83
N THR A 330 -19.66 -7.82 24.99
CA THR A 330 -19.15 -6.48 24.68
C THR A 330 -17.79 -6.25 25.32
N ILE A 331 -16.82 -5.81 24.51
CA ILE A 331 -15.44 -5.46 24.91
C ILE A 331 -15.32 -3.92 24.90
N PRO A 332 -14.49 -3.30 25.77
CA PRO A 332 -14.58 -1.87 26.08
C PRO A 332 -14.30 -0.97 24.88
N PHE A 333 -15.00 0.16 24.85
CA PHE A 333 -14.74 1.31 24.00
C PHE A 333 -13.52 2.06 24.53
N GLU A 334 -12.60 2.46 23.66
CA GLU A 334 -11.53 3.41 23.98
C GLU A 334 -11.57 4.57 22.97
N VAL A 335 -11.04 5.70 23.43
CA VAL A 335 -11.45 7.08 23.13
C VAL A 335 -11.26 7.49 21.66
N VAL A 336 -12.30 8.08 21.05
CA VAL A 336 -12.11 9.01 19.92
C VAL A 336 -11.73 10.34 20.56
N GLU A 337 -10.45 10.71 20.50
CA GLU A 337 -9.98 11.98 21.01
C GLU A 337 -10.01 13.00 19.87
N LEU A 338 -10.88 14.00 20.02
CA LEU A 338 -10.83 15.22 19.21
C LEU A 338 -9.97 16.19 20.00
N VAL A 339 -8.79 16.50 19.47
CA VAL A 339 -7.89 17.49 20.07
C VAL A 339 -8.13 18.83 19.39
N ASP A 340 -8.49 19.84 20.18
CA ASP A 340 -8.71 21.23 19.75
C ASP A 340 -7.40 21.97 19.42
#